data_AF-A0A9X9Q303-F1
#
_entry.id   AF-A0A9X9Q303-F1
#
_cell.length_a   1.000
_cell.length_b   1.000
_cell.length_c   1.000
_cell.angle_alpha   90.00
_cell.angle_beta   90.00
_cell.angle_gamma   90.00
#
_symmetry.space_group_name_H-M   'P 1'
#
loop_
_entity.id
_entity.type
_entity.pdbx_description
1 polymer ?
#
loop_
_entity_poly.entity_id
_entity_poly.type
_entity_poly.pdbx_seq_one_letter_code
_entity_poly.pdbx_strand_id
1 'polypeptide(L)' 'MAYCEAHAKEDPLLTPVPASENPFREKKFFCAIL' A
#
# COMPACT_ATOMS: atom_id res chain seq x y z
N MET A 1 0.56 -24.96 2.57
CA MET A 1 1.30 -23.67 2.46
C MET A 1 1.19 -23.01 1.10
N ALA A 2 1.01 -23.76 0.00
CA ALA A 2 0.91 -23.22 -1.36
C ALA A 2 -0.05 -22.04 -1.54
N TYR A 3 -1.22 -22.04 -0.88
CA TYR A 3 -2.17 -20.92 -0.98
C TYR A 3 -1.59 -19.63 -0.38
N CYS A 4 -1.00 -19.70 0.81
CA CYS A 4 -0.41 -18.55 1.46
C CYS A 4 0.80 -18.02 0.67
N GLU A 5 1.63 -18.91 0.13
CA GLU A 5 2.79 -18.53 -0.69
C GLU A 5 2.37 -17.85 -1.99
N ALA A 6 1.29 -18.33 -2.62
CA ALA A 6 0.75 -17.73 -3.84
C ALA A 6 0.24 -16.30 -3.62
N HIS A 7 -0.41 -16.03 -2.48
CA HIS A 7 -1.07 -14.74 -2.21
C HIS A 7 -0.28 -13.82 -1.27
N ALA A 8 0.87 -14.24 -0.76
CA ALA A 8 1.70 -13.45 0.16
C ALA A 8 2.08 -12.06 -0.39
N LYS A 9 2.23 -11.96 -1.72
CA LYS A 9 2.56 -10.70 -2.42
C LYS A 9 1.37 -9.76 -2.55
N GLU A 10 0.16 -10.31 -2.48
CA GLU A 10 -1.10 -9.57 -2.62
C GLU A 10 -1.62 -9.08 -1.26
N ASP A 11 -1.09 -9.61 -0.16
CA ASP A 11 -1.40 -9.16 1.20
C ASP A 11 -0.61 -7.88 1.52
N PRO A 12 -1.26 -6.70 1.64
CA PRO A 12 -0.58 -5.43 1.91
C PRO A 12 0.05 -5.35 3.30
N LEU A 13 -0.36 -6.22 4.23
CA LEU A 13 0.18 -6.31 5.59
C LEU A 13 1.45 -7.17 5.63
N LEU A 14 1.58 -8.11 4.69
CA LEU A 14 2.77 -8.94 4.52
C LEU A 14 3.79 -8.29 3.58
N THR A 15 3.30 -7.68 2.50
CA THR A 15 4.10 -6.97 1.49
C THR A 15 3.64 -5.51 1.43
N PRO A 16 4.39 -4.57 2.04
CA PRO A 16 3.98 -3.17 2.12
C PRO A 16 3.77 -2.54 0.75
N VAL A 17 2.64 -1.85 0.58
CA VAL A 17 2.32 -1.12 -0.65
C VAL A 17 2.83 0.32 -0.61
N PRO A 18 3.10 0.94 -1.78
CA PRO A 18 3.37 2.37 -1.87
C PRO A 18 2.30 3.20 -1.16
N ALA A 19 2.74 4.29 -0.53
CA ALA A 19 1.86 5.15 0.25
C ALA A 19 0.70 5.71 -0.60
N SER A 20 0.92 5.96 -1.89
CA SER A 20 -0.11 6.40 -2.84
C SER A 20 -1.25 5.40 -3.05
N GLU A 21 -0.98 4.11 -2.88
CA GLU A 21 -1.96 3.03 -3.04
C GLU A 21 -2.66 2.69 -1.72
N ASN A 22 -2.12 3.13 -0.59
CA ASN A 22 -2.75 2.95 0.71
C ASN A 22 -3.90 3.95 0.92
N PRO A 23 -5.17 3.51 0.98
CA PRO A 23 -6.31 4.40 1.16
C PRO A 23 -6.36 5.05 2.55
N PHE A 24 -5.67 4.47 3.54
CA PHE A 24 -5.54 5.00 4.90
C PHE A 24 -4.40 5.99 5.06
N ARG A 25 -3.64 6.27 4.00
CA ARG A 25 -2.61 7.31 4.06
C ARG A 25 -3.27 8.66 4.31
N GLU A 26 -2.63 9.45 5.17
CA GLU A 26 -2.96 10.86 5.32
C GLU A 26 -2.90 11.57 3.97
N LYS A 27 -4.05 12.10 3.52
CA LYS A 27 -4.13 12.95 2.33
C LYS A 27 -3.46 14.28 2.63
N LYS A 28 -2.13 14.29 2.56
CA LYS A 28 -1.37 15.53 2.45
C LYS A 28 -1.72 16.13 1.09
N PHE A 29 -2.31 17.32 1.09
CA PHE A 29 -2.38 18.16 -0.10
C PHE A 29 -0.96 18.49 -0.52
N PHE A 30 -0.34 17.64 -1.33
CA PHE A 30 0.98 17.91 -1.87
C PHE A 30 0.86 18.81 -3.10
N CYS A 31 1.71 19.83 -3.12
CA CYS A 31 1.89 20.84 -4.16
C CYS A 31 0.74 21.87 -4.26
N ALA A 32 0.63 22.74 -3.25
CA ALA A 32 0.30 24.12 -3.57
C ALA A 32 1.57 24.74 -4.19
N ILE A 33 1.52 25.07 -5.48
CA ILE A 33 2.45 26.04 -6.04
C ILE A 33 2.03 27.37 -5.41
N LEU A 34 2.78 27.82 -4.40
CA LEU A 34 2.65 29.17 -3.84
C LEU A 34 3.27 30.19 -4.79
#